data_AF-A0A3D0EWT8-F1
#
_entry.id   AF-A0A3D0EWT8-F1
#
_cell.length_a   1.000
_cell.length_b   1.000
_cell.length_c   1.000
_cell.angle_alpha   90.00
_cell.angle_beta   90.00
_cell.angle_gamma   90.00
#
_symmetry.space_group_name_H-M   'P 1'
#
loop_
_entity.id
_entity.type
_entity.pdbx_description
1 polymer ?
#
loop_
_entity_poly.entity_id
_entity_poly.type
_entity_poly.pdbx_seq_one_letter_code
_entity_poly.pdbx_strand_id
1 'polypeptide(L)'
;RGVVFRFGRHLETTQPGPHWHIPWPVGSREIVNVSEVRTIEVGYRNSAKNKVPNEALMLTDDENIVDLQFAVQYVRTNPEDYLFFNRDPDQAVKQAGESAIREIVGKSKMDFVLQEGREELAVDARNLMQVVLDRYQTGITVSQVTIQNAQPPDQVQASFDDAVKAKQDQERQKNEGQAYYNDIVPKAQGAAARLAQEAEAYRGRVVAAAKGEAARFESVLAEYIKAPKVTRERIYLDTMQSIFTNATKVYIDQKDNSNLLFLPLDKLIGSGSTRNSSSFDTGMDQVSDIDSGISGNDDESRTRDAFRVRDREAR
;
A
#
# COMPACT_ATOMS: atom_id res chain seq x y z
N ARG A 1 -21.81 -38.43 -28.87
CA ARG A 1 -23.11 -38.88 -29.41
C ARG A 1 -22.94 -39.15 -30.89
N GLY A 2 -23.73 -40.06 -31.47
CA GLY A 2 -23.66 -40.37 -32.90
C GLY A 2 -24.92 -39.91 -33.62
N VAL A 3 -24.77 -39.26 -34.77
CA VAL A 3 -25.89 -38.91 -35.65
C VAL A 3 -25.87 -39.86 -36.84
N VAL A 4 -26.96 -40.60 -37.05
CA VAL A 4 -27.07 -41.60 -38.11
C VAL A 4 -27.90 -41.04 -39.25
N PHE A 5 -27.35 -41.15 -40.46
CA PHE A 5 -28.00 -40.72 -41.69
C PHE A 5 -28.41 -41.93 -42.52
N ARG A 6 -29.53 -41.80 -43.22
CA ARG A 6 -29.96 -42.75 -44.25
C ARG A 6 -30.27 -41.99 -45.53
N PHE A 7 -29.55 -42.30 -46.61
CA PHE A 7 -29.63 -41.54 -47.86
C PHE A 7 -29.49 -40.01 -47.66
N GLY A 8 -28.68 -39.58 -46.70
CA GLY A 8 -28.47 -38.16 -46.36
C GLY A 8 -29.56 -37.53 -45.48
N ARG A 9 -30.66 -38.22 -45.18
CA ARG A 9 -31.68 -37.76 -44.21
C ARG A 9 -31.30 -38.17 -42.79
N HIS A 10 -31.46 -37.26 -41.84
CA HIS A 10 -31.38 -37.55 -40.40
C HIS A 10 -32.43 -38.60 -39.99
N LEU A 11 -31.99 -39.67 -39.34
CA LEU A 11 -32.87 -40.72 -38.85
C LEU A 11 -33.01 -40.67 -37.32
N GLU A 12 -31.87 -40.68 -36.63
CA GLU A 12 -31.84 -40.74 -35.17
C GLU A 12 -30.50 -40.21 -34.62
N THR A 13 -30.58 -39.60 -33.44
CA THR A 13 -29.42 -39.19 -32.63
C THR A 13 -29.22 -40.19 -31.49
N THR A 14 -28.14 -40.96 -31.56
CA THR A 14 -27.88 -42.05 -30.61
C THR A 14 -26.97 -41.63 -29.45
N GLN A 15 -27.21 -42.22 -28.28
CA GLN A 15 -26.40 -42.03 -27.08
C GLN A 15 -25.03 -42.73 -27.21
N PRO A 16 -24.04 -42.42 -26.33
CA PRO A 16 -22.77 -43.14 -26.32
C PRO A 16 -22.97 -44.63 -26.03
N GLY A 17 -22.53 -45.51 -26.93
CA GLY A 17 -22.68 -46.95 -26.78
C GLY A 17 -22.46 -47.73 -28.09
N PRO A 18 -22.47 -49.08 -28.03
CA PRO A 18 -22.45 -49.91 -29.23
C PRO A 18 -23.80 -49.84 -29.93
N HIS A 19 -23.82 -49.25 -31.12
CA HIS A 19 -25.02 -49.14 -31.95
C HIS A 19 -24.72 -49.63 -33.36
N TRP A 20 -25.72 -50.27 -33.97
CA TRP A 20 -25.60 -50.83 -35.32
C TRP A 20 -26.23 -49.89 -36.34
N HIS A 21 -25.51 -49.63 -37.43
CA HIS A 21 -26.03 -48.90 -38.58
C HIS A 21 -25.71 -49.66 -39.86
N ILE A 22 -26.49 -49.37 -40.90
CA ILE A 22 -26.29 -49.95 -42.23
C ILE A 22 -25.01 -49.36 -42.83
N PRO A 23 -24.15 -50.17 -43.49
CA PRO A 23 -22.94 -49.67 -44.12
C PRO A 23 -23.24 -48.79 -45.34
N TRP A 24 -22.22 -48.04 -45.76
CA TRP A 24 -22.26 -47.24 -46.99
C TRP A 24 -22.60 -48.14 -48.19
N PRO A 25 -23.43 -47.72 -49.18
CA PRO A 25 -23.87 -46.35 -49.50
C PRO A 25 -25.21 -45.91 -48.90
N VAL A 26 -25.93 -46.79 -48.18
CA VAL A 26 -27.29 -46.51 -47.69
C VAL A 26 -27.27 -45.72 -46.39
N GLY A 27 -26.29 -46.00 -45.51
CA GLY A 27 -26.14 -45.34 -44.22
C GLY A 27 -24.77 -44.68 -44.07
N SER A 28 -24.75 -43.54 -43.37
CA SER A 28 -23.53 -42.90 -42.87
C SER A 28 -23.70 -42.49 -41.41
N ARG A 29 -22.60 -42.27 -40.70
CA ARG A 29 -22.61 -41.80 -39.32
C ARG A 29 -21.64 -40.65 -39.13
N GLU A 30 -22.00 -39.73 -38.25
CA GLU A 30 -21.10 -38.69 -37.76
C GLU A 30 -21.07 -38.74 -36.23
N ILE A 31 -19.86 -38.73 -35.67
CA ILE A 31 -19.66 -38.82 -34.23
C ILE A 31 -19.27 -37.43 -33.74
N VAL A 32 -20.12 -36.86 -32.87
CA VAL A 32 -19.88 -35.55 -32.25
C VAL A 32 -19.54 -35.75 -30.79
N ASN A 33 -18.40 -35.21 -30.36
CA ASN A 33 -18.03 -35.17 -28.96
C ASN A 33 -18.78 -34.02 -28.27
N VAL A 34 -19.57 -34.36 -27.26
CA VAL A 34 -20.43 -33.41 -26.52
C VAL A 34 -19.86 -33.02 -25.16
N SER A 35 -18.85 -33.75 -24.67
CA SER A 35 -18.21 -33.53 -23.37
C SER A 35 -16.85 -32.82 -23.47
N GLU A 36 -16.30 -32.71 -24.67
CA GLU A 36 -15.07 -31.97 -24.93
C GLU A 36 -15.34 -30.46 -24.87
N VAL A 37 -14.63 -29.78 -23.97
CA VAL A 37 -14.59 -28.32 -23.94
C VAL A 37 -13.63 -27.86 -25.03
N ARG A 38 -14.14 -27.03 -25.93
CA ARG A 38 -13.36 -26.43 -27.01
C ARG A 38 -13.12 -24.96 -26.72
N THR A 39 -11.95 -24.48 -27.10
CA THR A 39 -11.56 -23.09 -26.94
C THR A 39 -11.41 -22.45 -28.31
N ILE A 40 -12.09 -21.33 -28.53
CA ILE A 40 -11.87 -20.44 -29.66
C ILE A 40 -11.15 -19.20 -29.15
N GLU A 41 -10.04 -18.88 -29.80
CA GLU A 41 -9.26 -17.67 -29.55
C GLU A 41 -9.71 -16.58 -30.51
N VAL A 42 -9.92 -15.36 -29.98
CA VAL A 42 -10.31 -14.19 -30.76
C VAL A 42 -9.37 -13.03 -30.46
N GLY A 43 -8.88 -12.38 -31.51
CA GLY A 43 -7.90 -11.29 -31.39
C GLY A 43 -6.43 -11.73 -31.45
N TYR A 44 -6.15 -13.03 -31.41
CA TYR A 44 -4.80 -13.58 -31.57
C TYR A 44 -4.82 -14.97 -32.22
N ARG A 45 -3.65 -15.46 -32.64
CA ARG A 45 -3.47 -16.79 -33.26
C ARG A 45 -2.31 -17.54 -32.63
N ASN A 46 -2.58 -18.67 -31.96
CA ASN A 46 -1.61 -19.58 -31.32
C ASN A 46 -0.81 -18.99 -30.15
N SER A 47 -0.51 -17.70 -30.18
CA SER A 47 0.25 -16.99 -29.16
C SER A 47 -0.25 -15.56 -29.06
N ALA A 48 -0.29 -15.01 -27.84
CA ALA A 48 -0.68 -13.63 -27.56
C ALA A 48 0.18 -12.57 -28.30
N LYS A 49 1.35 -12.96 -28.84
CA LYS A 49 2.20 -12.09 -29.67
C LYS A 49 1.72 -11.94 -31.11
N ASN A 50 1.02 -12.95 -31.65
CA ASN A 50 0.49 -12.90 -33.01
C ASN A 50 -0.93 -12.33 -32.97
N LYS A 51 -0.99 -11.00 -32.88
CA LYS A 51 -2.25 -10.25 -32.81
C LYS A 51 -2.95 -10.20 -34.16
N VAL A 52 -4.28 -10.19 -34.15
CA VAL A 52 -5.12 -9.94 -35.33
C VAL A 52 -5.87 -8.63 -35.11
N PRO A 53 -5.36 -7.48 -35.60
CA PRO A 53 -5.89 -6.16 -35.24
C PRO A 53 -7.39 -5.99 -35.51
N ASN A 54 -7.88 -6.52 -36.63
CA ASN A 54 -9.29 -6.40 -37.01
C ASN A 54 -10.26 -7.07 -36.02
N GLU A 55 -9.80 -8.10 -35.30
CA GLU A 55 -10.58 -8.85 -34.32
C GLU A 55 -10.41 -8.27 -32.90
N ALA A 56 -9.22 -7.73 -32.60
CA ALA A 56 -8.86 -7.28 -31.26
C ALA A 56 -9.18 -5.80 -30.97
N LEU A 57 -9.21 -4.93 -31.99
CA LEU A 57 -9.47 -3.49 -31.82
C LEU A 57 -10.96 -3.21 -31.62
N MET A 58 -11.28 -2.58 -30.48
CA MET A 58 -12.63 -2.18 -30.11
C MET A 58 -12.67 -0.73 -29.62
N LEU A 59 -13.83 -0.08 -29.80
CA LEU A 59 -14.09 1.28 -29.34
C LEU A 59 -14.94 1.21 -28.07
N THR A 60 -14.55 1.94 -27.04
CA THR A 60 -15.25 2.06 -25.76
C THR A 60 -16.26 3.21 -25.77
N ASP A 61 -17.08 3.31 -24.72
CA ASP A 61 -18.09 4.38 -24.54
C ASP A 61 -17.45 5.79 -24.53
N ASP A 62 -16.23 5.90 -24.01
CA ASP A 62 -15.44 7.13 -23.92
C ASP A 62 -14.57 7.40 -25.16
N GLU A 63 -14.95 6.86 -26.32
CA GLU A 63 -14.29 7.07 -27.63
C GLU A 63 -12.81 6.61 -27.67
N ASN A 64 -12.40 5.76 -26.73
CA ASN A 64 -11.05 5.21 -26.67
C ASN A 64 -10.96 3.88 -27.40
N ILE A 65 -9.81 3.62 -28.03
CA ILE A 65 -9.55 2.34 -28.70
C ILE A 65 -8.81 1.44 -27.73
N VAL A 66 -9.25 0.19 -27.62
CA VAL A 66 -8.62 -0.86 -26.80
C VAL A 66 -8.31 -2.09 -27.64
N ASP A 67 -7.16 -2.72 -27.37
CA ASP A 67 -6.72 -4.01 -27.91
C ASP A 67 -7.12 -5.10 -26.90
N LEU A 68 -8.13 -5.90 -27.26
CA LEU A 68 -8.71 -6.94 -26.44
C LEU A 68 -8.49 -8.33 -27.03
N GLN A 69 -7.99 -9.22 -26.19
CA GLN A 69 -7.77 -10.63 -26.50
C GLN A 69 -8.59 -11.47 -25.55
N PHE A 70 -9.39 -12.38 -26.09
CA PHE A 70 -10.25 -13.23 -25.30
C PHE A 70 -10.34 -14.64 -25.87
N ALA A 71 -10.68 -15.57 -25.00
CA ALA A 71 -10.92 -16.96 -25.32
C ALA A 71 -12.34 -17.34 -24.90
N VAL A 72 -13.04 -18.04 -25.78
CA VAL A 72 -14.38 -18.56 -25.53
C VAL A 72 -14.29 -20.07 -25.40
N GLN A 73 -14.70 -20.58 -24.25
CA GLN A 73 -14.82 -22.00 -23.97
C GLN A 73 -16.28 -22.42 -24.13
N TYR A 74 -16.52 -23.46 -24.92
CA TYR A 74 -17.87 -23.95 -25.20
C TYR A 74 -17.91 -25.46 -25.34
N VAL A 75 -19.12 -26.01 -25.19
CA VAL A 75 -19.43 -27.43 -25.37
C VAL A 75 -20.56 -27.60 -26.36
N ARG A 76 -20.52 -28.70 -27.12
CA ARG A 76 -21.56 -29.05 -28.10
C ARG A 76 -22.64 -29.85 -27.40
N THR A 77 -23.73 -29.20 -27.02
CA THR A 77 -24.79 -29.84 -26.22
C THR A 77 -25.77 -30.61 -27.10
N ASN A 78 -26.21 -30.01 -28.21
CA ASN A 78 -27.11 -30.66 -29.16
C ASN A 78 -26.37 -30.96 -30.48
N PRO A 79 -26.02 -32.24 -30.75
CA PRO A 79 -25.31 -32.63 -31.97
C PRO A 79 -26.19 -32.56 -33.22
N GLU A 80 -27.52 -32.60 -33.09
CA GLU A 80 -28.43 -32.43 -34.22
C GLU A 80 -28.38 -30.99 -34.69
N ASP A 81 -28.64 -30.05 -33.78
CA ASP A 81 -28.67 -28.64 -34.13
C ASP A 81 -27.34 -28.14 -34.72
N TYR A 82 -26.24 -28.62 -34.12
CA TYR A 82 -24.88 -28.33 -34.52
C TYR A 82 -24.55 -28.76 -35.95
N LEU A 83 -25.14 -29.86 -36.46
CA LEU A 83 -24.84 -30.39 -37.80
C LEU A 83 -25.80 -29.86 -38.89
N PHE A 84 -27.02 -29.47 -38.54
CA PHE A 84 -28.07 -29.20 -39.54
C PHE A 84 -28.43 -27.72 -39.71
N PHE A 85 -28.46 -26.92 -38.64
CA PHE A 85 -28.95 -25.53 -38.76
C PHE A 85 -27.89 -24.56 -39.24
N ASN A 86 -26.61 -24.84 -39.00
CA ASN A 86 -25.52 -23.95 -39.37
C ASN A 86 -24.43 -24.67 -40.15
N ARG A 87 -23.92 -24.00 -41.20
CA ARG A 87 -22.85 -24.54 -42.05
C ARG A 87 -21.53 -24.62 -41.29
N ASP A 88 -21.20 -23.57 -40.54
CA ASP A 88 -19.92 -23.45 -39.82
C ASP A 88 -20.19 -22.95 -38.38
N PRO A 89 -20.71 -23.79 -37.48
CA PRO A 89 -21.10 -23.40 -36.13
C PRO A 89 -19.91 -22.89 -35.29
N ASP A 90 -18.69 -23.42 -35.50
CA ASP A 90 -17.49 -22.93 -34.83
C ASP A 90 -17.15 -21.47 -35.25
N GLN A 91 -17.39 -21.09 -36.51
CA GLN A 91 -17.23 -19.68 -36.95
C GLN A 91 -18.32 -18.78 -36.37
N ALA A 92 -19.54 -19.30 -36.20
CA ALA A 92 -20.63 -18.55 -35.57
C ALA A 92 -20.33 -18.21 -34.11
N VAL A 93 -19.66 -19.09 -33.36
CA VAL A 93 -19.18 -18.78 -31.99
C VAL A 93 -18.20 -17.62 -32.01
N LYS A 94 -17.25 -17.63 -32.95
CA LYS A 94 -16.28 -16.54 -33.11
C LYS A 94 -16.97 -15.21 -33.41
N GLN A 95 -17.86 -15.18 -34.40
CA GLN A 95 -18.60 -13.97 -34.79
C GLN A 95 -19.52 -13.47 -33.68
N ALA A 96 -20.19 -14.38 -32.97
CA ALA A 96 -21.01 -14.05 -31.81
C ALA A 96 -20.18 -13.45 -30.68
N GLY A 97 -18.98 -14.00 -30.42
CA GLY A 97 -18.05 -13.46 -29.43
C GLY A 97 -17.53 -12.07 -29.80
N GLU A 98 -17.11 -11.88 -31.05
CA GLU A 98 -16.69 -10.56 -31.56
C GLU A 98 -17.79 -9.51 -31.42
N SER A 99 -19.04 -9.87 -31.78
CA SER A 99 -20.18 -8.96 -31.68
C SER A 99 -20.55 -8.68 -30.23
N ALA A 100 -20.60 -9.70 -29.37
CA ALA A 100 -21.02 -9.57 -27.97
C ALA A 100 -20.06 -8.72 -27.17
N ILE A 101 -18.76 -9.00 -27.27
CA ILE A 101 -17.75 -8.22 -26.55
C ILE A 101 -17.69 -6.81 -27.12
N ARG A 102 -17.80 -6.62 -28.44
CA ARG A 102 -17.84 -5.26 -29.01
C ARG A 102 -19.04 -4.45 -28.53
N GLU A 103 -20.22 -5.07 -28.35
CA GLU A 103 -21.38 -4.38 -27.79
C GLU A 103 -21.16 -3.99 -26.33
N ILE A 104 -20.61 -4.89 -25.52
CA ILE A 104 -20.41 -4.68 -24.08
C ILE A 104 -19.30 -3.64 -23.82
N VAL A 105 -18.19 -3.76 -24.54
CA VAL A 105 -17.06 -2.82 -24.49
C VAL A 105 -17.50 -1.44 -24.97
N GLY A 106 -18.32 -1.36 -26.02
CA GLY A 106 -18.90 -0.10 -26.50
C GLY A 106 -19.83 0.60 -25.51
N LYS A 107 -20.32 -0.11 -24.48
CA LYS A 107 -21.11 0.46 -23.37
C LYS A 107 -20.28 0.71 -22.11
N SER A 108 -19.00 0.37 -22.14
CA SER A 108 -18.10 0.42 -21.00
C SER A 108 -17.00 1.44 -21.23
N LYS A 109 -16.53 2.07 -20.16
CA LYS A 109 -15.39 2.99 -20.21
C LYS A 109 -14.08 2.22 -20.30
N MET A 110 -13.08 2.79 -20.96
CA MET A 110 -11.76 2.17 -21.10
C MET A 110 -11.15 1.75 -19.75
N ASP A 111 -11.18 2.61 -18.74
CA ASP A 111 -10.58 2.32 -17.44
C ASP A 111 -11.20 1.09 -16.75
N PHE A 112 -12.53 0.95 -16.87
CA PHE A 112 -13.27 -0.20 -16.36
C PHE A 112 -12.88 -1.49 -17.08
N VAL A 113 -12.73 -1.44 -18.41
CA VAL A 113 -12.31 -2.59 -19.23
C VAL A 113 -10.87 -3.02 -18.91
N LEU A 114 -9.99 -2.06 -18.64
CA LEU A 114 -8.57 -2.33 -18.38
C LEU A 114 -8.30 -2.85 -16.96
N GLN A 115 -9.02 -2.38 -15.95
CA GLN A 115 -8.70 -2.66 -14.54
C GLN A 115 -9.66 -3.66 -13.90
N GLU A 116 -10.85 -3.20 -13.50
CA GLU A 116 -11.71 -3.89 -12.54
C GLU A 116 -12.79 -4.76 -13.20
N GLY A 117 -13.29 -4.35 -14.37
CA GLY A 117 -14.50 -4.90 -14.98
C GLY A 117 -14.32 -6.21 -15.74
N ARG A 118 -13.10 -6.76 -15.87
CA ARG A 118 -12.83 -7.88 -16.79
C ARG A 118 -13.69 -9.12 -16.51
N GLU A 119 -13.95 -9.41 -15.24
CA GLU A 119 -14.78 -10.56 -14.84
C GLU A 119 -16.27 -10.31 -15.11
N GLU A 120 -16.75 -9.10 -14.78
CA GLU A 120 -18.14 -8.69 -15.04
C GLU A 120 -18.46 -8.69 -16.54
N LEU A 121 -17.59 -8.07 -17.34
CA LEU A 121 -17.70 -8.04 -18.80
C LEU A 121 -17.70 -9.44 -19.40
N ALA A 122 -16.91 -10.36 -18.85
CA ALA A 122 -16.86 -11.75 -19.29
C ALA A 122 -18.16 -12.51 -19.00
N VAL A 123 -18.79 -12.26 -17.84
CA VAL A 123 -20.10 -12.85 -17.49
C VAL A 123 -21.20 -12.33 -18.41
N ASP A 124 -21.22 -11.01 -18.65
CA ASP A 124 -22.19 -10.39 -19.56
C ASP A 124 -22.00 -10.86 -21.00
N ALA A 125 -20.74 -10.99 -21.44
CA ALA A 125 -20.42 -11.51 -22.76
C ALA A 125 -20.88 -12.96 -22.90
N ARG A 126 -20.66 -13.80 -21.90
CA ARG A 126 -21.16 -15.18 -21.90
C ARG A 126 -22.69 -15.22 -22.05
N ASN A 127 -23.42 -14.38 -21.31
CA ASN A 127 -24.88 -14.33 -21.38
C ASN A 127 -25.38 -13.87 -22.76
N LEU A 128 -24.80 -12.79 -23.28
CA LEU A 128 -25.18 -12.24 -24.59
C LEU A 128 -24.84 -13.22 -25.72
N MET A 129 -23.65 -13.83 -25.68
CA MET A 129 -23.26 -14.86 -26.64
C MET A 129 -24.22 -16.04 -26.63
N GLN A 130 -24.68 -16.50 -25.46
CA GLN A 130 -25.66 -17.59 -25.38
C GLN A 130 -26.97 -17.19 -26.06
N VAL A 131 -27.49 -15.98 -25.81
CA VAL A 131 -28.71 -15.47 -26.47
C VAL A 131 -28.57 -15.44 -28.00
N VAL A 132 -27.39 -15.04 -28.51
CA VAL A 132 -27.13 -15.00 -29.96
C VAL A 132 -27.00 -16.41 -30.55
N LEU A 133 -26.31 -17.32 -29.87
CA LEU A 133 -26.11 -18.70 -30.33
C LEU A 133 -27.40 -19.53 -30.28
N ASP A 134 -28.26 -19.28 -29.28
CA ASP A 134 -29.59 -19.89 -29.19
C ASP A 134 -30.50 -19.41 -30.33
N ARG A 135 -30.43 -18.11 -30.68
CA ARG A 135 -31.16 -17.55 -31.83
C ARG A 135 -30.76 -18.20 -33.15
N TYR A 136 -29.47 -18.51 -33.32
CA TYR A 136 -28.95 -19.20 -34.50
C TYR A 136 -29.09 -20.72 -34.43
N GLN A 137 -29.67 -21.26 -33.35
CA GLN A 137 -29.88 -22.70 -33.16
C GLN A 137 -28.60 -23.52 -33.41
N THR A 138 -27.47 -23.07 -32.87
CA THR A 138 -26.17 -23.72 -33.12
C THR A 138 -25.96 -25.00 -32.31
N GLY A 139 -26.81 -25.27 -31.32
CA GLY A 139 -26.64 -26.43 -30.41
C GLY A 139 -25.45 -26.33 -29.47
N ILE A 140 -24.86 -25.13 -29.33
CA ILE A 140 -23.67 -24.85 -28.53
C ILE A 140 -24.05 -24.17 -27.22
N THR A 141 -23.46 -24.62 -26.12
CA THR A 141 -23.53 -23.92 -24.82
C THR A 141 -22.18 -23.31 -24.50
N VAL A 142 -22.16 -22.01 -24.21
CA VAL A 142 -20.94 -21.30 -23.80
C VAL A 142 -20.68 -21.60 -22.32
N SER A 143 -19.55 -22.23 -22.03
CA SER A 143 -19.13 -22.55 -20.67
C SER A 143 -18.56 -21.32 -19.98
N GLN A 144 -17.58 -20.67 -20.60
CA GLN A 144 -16.90 -19.51 -20.03
C GLN A 144 -16.32 -18.62 -21.13
N VAL A 145 -16.34 -17.32 -20.90
CA VAL A 145 -15.57 -16.34 -21.67
C VAL A 145 -14.47 -15.83 -20.75
N THR A 146 -13.24 -15.76 -21.25
CA THR A 146 -12.10 -15.26 -20.46
C THR A 146 -11.38 -14.18 -21.26
N ILE A 147 -11.28 -12.98 -20.71
CA ILE A 147 -10.48 -11.90 -21.26
C ILE A 147 -9.04 -12.14 -20.81
N GLN A 148 -8.15 -12.43 -21.77
CA GLN A 148 -6.74 -12.74 -21.49
C GLN A 148 -5.89 -11.48 -21.37
N ASN A 149 -6.09 -10.54 -22.30
CA ASN A 149 -5.33 -9.30 -22.34
C ASN A 149 -6.23 -8.14 -22.76
N ALA A 150 -6.03 -7.00 -22.11
CA ALA A 150 -6.71 -5.74 -22.40
C ALA A 150 -5.68 -4.64 -22.22
N GLN A 151 -5.35 -3.94 -23.31
CA GLN A 151 -4.38 -2.85 -23.28
C GLN A 151 -4.71 -1.77 -24.31
N PRO A 152 -4.18 -0.55 -24.13
CA PRO A 152 -4.19 0.45 -25.20
C PRO A 152 -3.41 -0.04 -26.43
N PRO A 153 -3.71 0.49 -27.64
CA PRO A 153 -2.96 0.18 -28.85
C PRO A 153 -1.47 0.51 -28.70
N ASP A 154 -0.62 -0.33 -29.31
CA ASP A 154 0.84 -0.21 -29.23
C ASP A 154 1.36 1.18 -29.66
N GLN A 155 0.63 1.88 -30.54
CA GLN A 155 0.98 3.22 -31.05
C GLN A 155 0.88 4.32 -29.97
N VAL A 156 0.01 4.15 -28.97
CA VAL A 156 -0.27 5.18 -27.95
C VAL A 156 0.12 4.75 -26.54
N GLN A 157 0.62 3.52 -26.39
CA GLN A 157 1.01 2.94 -25.10
C GLN A 157 2.02 3.81 -24.34
N ALA A 158 3.07 4.28 -25.02
CA ALA A 158 4.10 5.11 -24.38
C ALA A 158 3.55 6.43 -23.81
N SER A 159 2.61 7.06 -24.50
CA SER A 159 1.97 8.30 -24.04
C SER A 159 0.97 8.04 -22.92
N PHE A 160 0.28 6.90 -22.96
CA PHE A 160 -0.63 6.48 -21.90
C PHE A 160 0.12 6.19 -20.60
N ASP A 161 1.22 5.44 -20.68
CA ASP A 161 2.06 5.11 -19.53
C ASP A 161 2.63 6.38 -18.88
N ASP A 162 3.01 7.37 -19.69
CA ASP A 162 3.47 8.68 -19.19
C ASP A 162 2.35 9.46 -18.48
N ALA A 163 1.14 9.46 -19.04
CA ALA A 163 -0.01 10.10 -18.40
C ALA A 163 -0.40 9.43 -17.06
N VAL A 164 -0.37 8.09 -17.00
CA VAL A 164 -0.63 7.33 -15.78
C VAL A 164 0.44 7.62 -14.74
N LYS A 165 1.72 7.63 -15.14
CA LYS A 165 2.84 7.99 -14.26
C LYS A 165 2.71 9.41 -13.72
N ALA A 166 2.35 10.38 -14.56
CA ALA A 166 2.11 11.75 -14.15
C ALA A 166 0.95 11.86 -13.14
N LYS A 167 -0.14 11.10 -13.33
CA LYS A 167 -1.26 11.04 -12.38
C LYS A 167 -0.83 10.46 -11.03
N GLN A 168 -0.06 9.38 -11.04
CA GLN A 168 0.50 8.77 -9.82
C GLN A 168 1.46 9.74 -9.11
N ASP A 169 2.29 10.45 -9.86
CA ASP A 169 3.20 11.47 -9.33
C ASP A 169 2.42 12.63 -8.68
N GLN A 170 1.32 13.07 -9.30
CA GLN A 170 0.42 14.08 -8.74
C GLN A 170 -0.21 13.61 -7.42
N GLU A 171 -0.74 12.38 -7.38
CA GLU A 171 -1.35 11.82 -6.17
C GLU A 171 -0.32 11.65 -5.06
N ARG A 172 0.89 11.18 -5.39
CA ARG A 172 2.02 11.10 -4.46
C ARG A 172 2.36 12.48 -3.88
N GLN A 173 2.53 13.51 -4.71
CA GLN A 173 2.86 14.86 -4.23
C GLN A 173 1.77 15.44 -3.33
N LYS A 174 0.49 15.18 -3.64
CA LYS A 174 -0.63 15.58 -2.76
C LYS A 174 -0.55 14.88 -1.40
N ASN A 175 -0.28 13.57 -1.40
CA ASN A 175 -0.18 12.77 -0.18
C ASN A 175 1.04 13.19 0.66
N GLU A 176 2.20 13.46 0.04
CA GLU A 176 3.39 13.98 0.70
C GLU A 176 3.15 15.36 1.32
N GLY A 177 2.47 16.26 0.59
CA GLY A 177 2.07 17.57 1.10
C GLY A 177 1.12 17.46 2.29
N GLN A 178 0.13 16.56 2.23
CA GLN A 178 -0.78 16.31 3.33
C GLN A 178 -0.06 15.69 4.54
N ALA A 179 0.86 14.76 4.32
CA ALA A 179 1.68 14.18 5.38
C ALA A 179 2.56 15.25 6.06
N TYR A 180 3.18 16.14 5.28
CA TYR A 180 3.98 17.25 5.81
C TYR A 180 3.14 18.23 6.63
N TYR A 181 1.95 18.59 6.15
CA TYR A 181 1.00 19.41 6.89
C TYR A 181 0.59 18.75 8.22
N ASN A 182 0.23 17.46 8.16
CA ASN A 182 -0.15 16.68 9.33
C ASN A 182 1.00 16.46 10.32
N ASP A 183 2.25 16.58 9.89
CA ASP A 183 3.42 16.49 10.78
C ASP A 183 3.72 17.83 11.47
N ILE A 184 3.79 18.91 10.71
CA ILE A 184 4.26 20.20 11.22
C ILE A 184 3.22 20.91 12.08
N VAL A 185 1.95 20.95 11.64
CA VAL A 185 0.93 21.73 12.35
C VAL A 185 0.73 21.22 13.78
N PRO A 186 0.57 19.90 14.03
CA PRO A 186 0.44 19.38 15.39
C PRO A 186 1.71 19.53 16.23
N LYS A 187 2.90 19.36 15.63
CA LYS A 187 4.17 19.59 16.34
C LYS A 187 4.31 21.05 16.79
N ALA A 188 3.98 22.00 15.92
CA ALA A 188 4.01 23.42 16.23
C ALA A 188 2.97 23.79 17.32
N GLN A 189 1.75 23.26 17.23
CA GLN A 189 0.72 23.44 18.25
C GLN A 189 1.14 22.84 19.60
N GLY A 190 1.73 21.65 19.59
CA GLY A 190 2.26 20.99 20.79
C GLY A 190 3.40 21.78 21.44
N ALA A 191 4.31 22.33 20.63
CA ALA A 191 5.38 23.20 21.12
C ALA A 191 4.84 24.50 21.73
N ALA A 192 3.85 25.13 21.08
CA ALA A 192 3.21 26.34 21.60
C ALA A 192 2.47 26.06 22.93
N ALA A 193 1.72 24.96 23.01
CA ALA A 193 1.05 24.56 24.24
C ALA A 193 2.02 24.24 25.37
N ARG A 194 3.15 23.57 25.06
CA ARG A 194 4.22 23.29 26.02
C ARG A 194 4.81 24.58 26.59
N LEU A 195 5.17 25.53 25.72
CA LEU A 195 5.73 26.81 26.13
C LEU A 195 4.76 27.60 27.03
N ALA A 196 3.47 27.62 26.68
CA ALA A 196 2.45 28.25 27.51
C ALA A 196 2.38 27.59 28.91
N GLN A 197 2.38 26.27 28.96
CA GLN A 197 2.35 25.52 30.22
C GLN A 197 3.61 25.72 31.07
N GLU A 198 4.78 25.80 30.44
CA GLU A 198 6.04 26.11 31.13
C GLU A 198 6.04 27.52 31.72
N ALA A 199 5.50 28.50 30.98
CA ALA A 199 5.35 29.87 31.47
C ALA A 199 4.37 29.95 32.65
N GLU A 200 3.24 29.25 32.59
CA GLU A 200 2.29 29.15 33.70
C GLU A 200 2.90 28.45 34.91
N ALA A 201 3.65 27.36 34.70
CA ALA A 201 4.36 26.66 35.76
C ALA A 201 5.43 27.56 36.41
N TYR A 202 6.17 28.34 35.63
CA TYR A 202 7.13 29.31 36.14
C TYR A 202 6.44 30.41 36.96
N ARG A 203 5.35 30.99 36.44
CA ARG A 203 4.54 31.98 37.15
C ARG A 203 4.03 31.42 38.48
N GLY A 204 3.48 30.20 38.45
CA GLY A 204 3.00 29.50 39.64
C GLY A 204 4.12 29.30 40.67
N ARG A 205 5.31 28.87 40.23
CA ARG A 205 6.49 28.70 41.08
C ARG A 205 6.91 30.01 41.74
N VAL A 206 7.00 31.10 40.99
CA VAL A 206 7.41 32.42 41.51
C VAL A 206 6.40 32.94 42.53
N VAL A 207 5.10 32.86 42.23
CA VAL A 207 4.04 33.30 43.14
C VAL A 207 4.01 32.44 44.41
N ALA A 208 4.15 31.12 44.28
CA ALA A 208 4.18 30.21 45.43
C ALA A 208 5.42 30.44 46.32
N ALA A 209 6.59 30.66 45.71
CA ALA A 209 7.82 30.99 46.44
C ALA A 209 7.66 32.30 47.23
N ALA A 210 7.18 33.37 46.57
CA ALA A 210 6.96 34.66 47.22
C ALA A 210 5.94 34.57 48.37
N LYS A 211 4.85 33.83 48.20
CA LYS A 211 3.88 33.58 49.27
C LYS A 211 4.47 32.77 50.43
N GLY A 212 5.28 31.76 50.11
CA GLY A 212 5.98 30.95 51.11
C GLY A 212 6.99 31.77 51.92
N GLU A 213 7.75 32.64 51.26
CA GLU A 213 8.67 33.57 51.91
C GLU A 213 7.93 34.60 52.78
N ALA A 214 6.82 35.15 52.31
CA ALA A 214 5.99 36.07 53.08
C ALA A 214 5.41 35.39 54.34
N ALA A 215 4.84 34.20 54.20
CA ALA A 215 4.32 33.42 55.34
C ALA A 215 5.43 33.05 56.33
N ARG A 216 6.63 32.69 55.83
CA ARG A 216 7.81 32.48 56.67
C ARG A 216 8.20 33.76 57.41
N PHE A 217 8.18 34.92 56.75
CA PHE A 217 8.49 36.18 57.41
C PHE A 217 7.47 36.55 58.50
N GLU A 218 6.17 36.40 58.23
CA GLU A 218 5.09 36.64 59.20
C GLU A 218 5.23 35.76 60.46
N SER A 219 5.50 34.47 60.27
CA SER A 219 5.73 33.54 61.38
C SER A 219 6.96 33.91 62.23
N VAL A 220 8.07 34.32 61.60
CA VAL A 220 9.26 34.80 62.33
C VAL A 220 8.99 36.12 63.04
N LEU A 221 8.26 37.05 62.41
CA LEU A 221 7.91 38.34 63.00
C LEU A 221 7.05 38.17 64.26
N ALA A 222 6.09 37.25 64.24
CA ALA A 222 5.25 36.94 65.40
C ALA A 222 6.07 36.48 66.61
N GLU A 223 7.09 35.63 66.40
CA GLU A 223 8.00 35.21 67.47
C GLU A 223 9.00 36.30 67.87
N TYR A 224 9.45 37.12 66.92
CA TYR A 224 10.34 38.25 67.20
C TYR A 224 9.71 39.28 68.14
N ILE A 225 8.42 39.58 67.98
CA ILE A 225 7.67 40.50 68.84
C ILE A 225 7.61 39.97 70.28
N LYS A 226 7.48 38.65 70.48
CA LYS A 226 7.46 38.04 71.83
C LYS A 226 8.82 38.12 72.53
N ALA A 227 9.92 37.88 71.81
CA ALA A 227 11.26 37.83 72.40
C ALA A 227 12.34 38.34 71.42
N PRO A 228 12.66 39.65 71.41
CA PRO A 228 13.48 40.24 70.35
C PRO A 228 14.99 39.95 70.45
N LYS A 229 15.55 39.75 71.65
CA LYS A 229 17.00 39.51 71.83
C LYS A 229 17.42 38.10 71.39
N VAL A 230 16.73 37.08 71.89
CA VAL A 230 17.03 35.66 71.60
C VAL A 230 16.80 35.30 70.13
N THR A 231 15.76 35.86 69.51
CA THR A 231 15.44 35.61 68.10
C THR A 231 16.50 36.22 67.17
N ARG A 232 17.02 37.41 67.49
CA ARG A 232 18.10 38.04 66.71
C ARG A 232 19.41 37.25 66.79
N GLU A 233 19.80 36.86 67.99
CA GLU A 233 21.01 36.03 68.20
C GLU A 233 20.88 34.69 67.48
N ARG A 234 19.70 34.04 67.54
CA ARG A 234 19.46 32.80 66.82
C ARG A 234 19.54 32.95 65.30
N ILE A 235 18.88 33.96 64.72
CA ILE A 235 18.98 34.22 63.27
C ILE A 235 20.44 34.48 62.86
N TYR A 236 21.20 35.23 63.67
CA TYR A 236 22.62 35.47 63.41
C TYR A 236 23.45 34.19 63.45
N LEU A 237 23.25 33.36 64.47
CA LEU A 237 23.98 32.09 64.59
C LEU A 237 23.59 31.11 63.48
N ASP A 238 22.30 31.00 63.11
CA ASP A 238 21.82 30.14 62.02
C ASP A 238 22.38 30.60 60.66
N THR A 239 22.40 31.92 60.41
CA THR A 239 22.97 32.49 59.17
C THR A 239 24.49 32.32 59.13
N MET A 240 25.20 32.58 60.23
CA MET A 240 26.64 32.33 60.34
C MET A 240 26.96 30.84 60.18
N GLN A 241 26.17 29.93 60.76
CA GLN A 241 26.33 28.49 60.59
C GLN A 241 26.13 28.09 59.12
N SER A 242 25.11 28.61 58.45
CA SER A 242 24.88 28.33 57.02
C SER A 242 26.03 28.85 56.16
N ILE A 243 26.52 30.06 56.43
CA ILE A 243 27.67 30.64 55.72
C ILE A 243 28.93 29.82 56.00
N PHE A 244 29.24 29.50 57.25
CA PHE A 244 30.44 28.71 57.61
C PHE A 244 30.38 27.27 57.13
N THR A 245 29.19 26.68 56.95
CA THR A 245 29.02 25.36 56.34
C THR A 245 29.30 25.40 54.84
N ASN A 246 28.91 26.49 54.15
CA ASN A 246 29.12 26.66 52.72
C ASN A 246 30.47 27.33 52.38
N ALA A 247 31.16 27.93 53.36
CA ALA A 247 32.45 28.57 53.18
C ALA A 247 33.59 27.53 53.34
N THR A 248 34.39 27.37 52.29
CA THR A 248 35.56 26.49 52.33
C THR A 248 36.71 27.17 53.08
N LYS A 249 37.05 26.66 54.28
CA LYS A 249 38.19 27.18 55.08
C LYS A 249 39.47 26.44 54.71
N VAL A 250 40.47 27.16 54.22
CA VAL A 250 41.81 26.64 53.91
C VAL A 250 42.79 27.16 54.97
N TYR A 251 43.45 26.24 55.68
CA TYR A 251 44.52 26.60 56.63
C TYR A 251 45.87 26.50 55.93
N ILE A 252 46.71 27.53 56.10
CA ILE A 252 48.11 27.54 55.64
C ILE A 252 48.96 27.62 56.92
N ASP A 253 49.68 26.55 57.24
CA ASP A 253 50.62 26.51 58.36
C ASP A 253 52.01 26.89 57.84
N GLN A 254 52.47 28.10 58.18
CA GLN A 254 53.80 28.60 57.84
C GLN A 254 54.63 28.70 59.11
N LYS A 255 55.59 27.78 59.27
CA LYS A 255 56.59 27.83 60.34
C LYS A 255 58.01 28.09 59.84
N ASP A 256 58.22 28.24 58.54
CA ASP A 256 59.49 28.72 58.01
C ASP A 256 59.35 29.45 56.68
N ASN A 257 60.14 30.51 56.52
CA ASN A 257 60.01 31.58 55.54
C ASN A 257 60.31 31.13 54.09
N SER A 258 59.37 30.45 53.44
CA SER A 258 59.35 30.29 51.98
C SER A 258 57.93 30.40 51.41
N ASN A 259 57.70 31.49 50.67
CA ASN A 259 56.41 31.86 50.10
C ASN A 259 56.16 31.07 48.80
N LEU A 260 55.55 29.88 48.90
CA LEU A 260 54.86 29.25 47.78
C LEU A 260 53.38 29.10 48.16
N LEU A 261 52.59 30.07 47.73
CA LEU A 261 51.14 30.08 47.88
C LEU A 261 50.53 29.00 46.97
N PHE A 262 50.38 27.78 47.49
CA PHE A 262 49.62 26.74 46.79
C PHE A 262 48.13 26.94 47.06
N LEU A 263 47.48 27.67 46.17
CA LEU A 263 46.02 27.77 46.09
C LEU A 263 45.49 26.54 45.31
N PRO A 264 44.77 25.61 45.95
CA PRO A 264 44.13 24.51 45.23
C PRO A 264 42.90 25.04 44.47
N LEU A 265 43.13 25.59 43.28
CA LEU A 265 42.08 26.07 42.38
C LEU A 265 41.09 24.96 41.98
N ASP A 266 41.55 23.71 41.99
CA ASP A 266 40.78 22.53 41.58
C ASP A 266 39.58 22.24 42.49
N LYS A 267 39.73 22.49 43.81
CA LYS A 267 38.62 22.30 44.78
C LYS A 267 37.67 23.49 44.88
N LEU A 268 38.09 24.67 44.42
CA LEU A 268 37.24 25.87 44.33
C LEU A 268 36.38 25.85 43.06
N ILE A 269 36.88 25.31 41.95
CA ILE A 269 36.12 25.18 40.70
C ILE A 269 35.15 23.99 40.77
N GLY A 270 35.51 22.91 41.48
CA GLY A 270 34.64 21.72 41.63
C GLY A 270 33.32 21.95 42.39
N SER A 271 33.22 22.96 43.27
CA SER A 271 31.98 23.25 44.02
C SER A 271 31.06 24.27 43.34
N GLY A 272 31.59 25.08 42.40
CA GLY A 272 30.81 26.01 41.59
C GLY A 272 30.13 25.37 40.38
N SER A 273 30.64 24.22 39.90
CA SER A 273 30.16 23.57 38.67
C SER A 273 28.91 22.68 38.84
N THR A 274 28.42 22.43 40.06
CA THR A 274 27.31 21.48 40.30
C THR A 274 25.95 22.15 40.51
N ARG A 275 25.79 23.44 40.19
CA ARG A 275 24.50 24.15 40.35
C ARG A 275 23.91 24.82 39.12
N ASN A 276 24.48 24.60 37.94
CA ASN A 276 23.87 25.11 36.70
C ASN A 276 23.75 24.03 35.62
N SER A 277 23.00 22.98 35.93
CA SER A 277 22.49 22.02 34.95
C SER A 277 21.04 21.64 35.29
N SER A 278 20.18 22.63 35.43
CA SER A 278 18.72 22.44 35.46
C SER A 278 18.00 23.50 34.65
N SER A 279 18.17 23.44 33.32
CA SER A 279 17.11 23.66 32.34
C SER A 279 17.68 23.48 30.92
N PHE A 280 16.86 22.88 30.07
CA PHE A 280 17.10 22.47 28.68
C PHE A 280 17.75 21.10 28.49
N ASP A 281 17.08 20.07 29.01
CA ASP A 281 17.04 18.78 28.33
C ASP A 281 15.72 18.68 27.56
N THR A 282 15.83 18.74 26.23
CA THR A 282 14.75 18.41 25.32
C THR A 282 14.85 16.91 25.11
N GLY A 283 14.10 16.16 25.91
CA GLY A 283 13.94 14.72 25.72
C GLY A 283 13.38 14.44 24.32
N MET A 284 14.25 13.92 23.46
CA MET A 284 13.88 13.11 22.31
C MET A 284 14.32 11.70 22.69
N ASP A 285 13.36 10.92 23.18
CA ASP A 285 13.51 9.51 23.52
C ASP A 285 14.08 8.74 22.32
N GLN A 286 15.29 8.19 22.49
CA GLN A 286 15.65 6.95 21.83
C GLN A 286 15.11 5.81 22.68
N VAL A 287 13.99 5.24 22.24
CA VAL A 287 13.56 3.92 22.68
C VAL A 287 14.54 2.91 22.09
N SER A 288 15.41 2.36 22.94
CA SER A 288 16.13 1.13 22.65
C SER A 288 15.19 -0.05 22.91
N ASP A 289 14.83 -0.74 21.83
CA ASP A 289 14.14 -2.03 21.88
C ASP A 289 14.94 -3.06 22.70
N ILE A 290 14.27 -3.59 23.70
CA ILE A 290 14.55 -4.92 24.26
C ILE A 290 13.59 -5.85 23.54
N ASP A 291 14.06 -6.57 22.53
CA ASP A 291 13.37 -7.76 22.02
C ASP A 291 14.04 -9.02 22.56
N SER A 292 13.20 -9.80 23.22
CA SER A 292 13.41 -11.15 23.71
C SER A 292 13.76 -12.11 22.57
N GLY A 293 14.80 -12.91 22.79
CA GLY A 293 15.04 -14.08 21.95
C GLY A 293 13.93 -15.12 22.12
N ILE A 294 13.43 -15.66 21.00
CA ILE A 294 13.15 -17.08 20.72
C ILE A 294 12.82 -17.25 19.22
N SER A 295 13.69 -18.01 18.54
CA SER A 295 13.47 -19.00 17.47
C SER A 295 12.68 -18.66 16.18
N GLY A 296 13.33 -18.88 15.03
CA GLY A 296 12.68 -19.18 13.75
C GLY A 296 13.50 -18.81 12.51
N ASN A 297 13.90 -19.81 11.73
CA ASN A 297 14.62 -19.70 10.44
C ASN A 297 13.95 -18.73 9.44
N ASP A 298 14.72 -18.08 8.57
CA ASP A 298 14.81 -18.47 7.16
C ASP A 298 15.75 -17.55 6.35
N ASP A 299 16.56 -18.20 5.52
CA ASP A 299 17.34 -17.65 4.41
C ASP A 299 16.44 -16.89 3.44
N GLU A 300 16.82 -15.67 3.04
CA GLU A 300 16.69 -15.09 1.69
C GLU A 300 16.77 -13.56 1.74
N SER A 301 17.95 -13.00 1.44
CA SER A 301 18.11 -11.68 0.75
C SER A 301 19.56 -11.16 0.83
N ARG A 302 20.49 -11.84 0.15
CA ARG A 302 21.80 -11.27 -0.19
C ARG A 302 21.99 -11.22 -1.70
N THR A 303 21.17 -10.43 -2.38
CA THR A 303 21.32 -10.15 -3.83
C THR A 303 20.79 -8.76 -4.20
N ARG A 304 21.36 -7.67 -3.65
CA ARG A 304 21.13 -6.32 -4.21
C ARG A 304 22.36 -5.42 -4.36
N ASP A 305 23.56 -5.87 -3.98
CA ASP A 305 24.77 -5.03 -4.06
C ASP A 305 25.71 -5.32 -5.25
N ALA A 306 25.29 -6.11 -6.24
CA ALA A 306 26.19 -6.55 -7.32
C ALA A 306 26.18 -5.70 -8.62
N PHE A 307 25.42 -4.60 -8.73
CA PHE A 307 25.20 -3.94 -10.03
C PHE A 307 25.52 -2.44 -10.14
N ARG A 308 26.50 -1.94 -9.38
CA ARG A 308 26.97 -0.54 -9.56
C ARG A 308 28.48 -0.38 -9.63
N VAL A 309 29.17 -1.19 -10.45
CA VAL A 309 30.49 -0.81 -10.97
C VAL A 309 30.71 -1.45 -12.34
N ARG A 310 30.45 -0.68 -13.40
CA ARG A 310 31.23 -0.69 -14.66
C ARG A 310 30.63 0.36 -15.59
N ASP A 311 31.26 1.53 -15.61
CA ASP A 311 31.42 2.34 -16.82
C ASP A 311 32.42 3.46 -16.54
N ARG A 312 33.69 3.20 -16.91
CA ARG A 312 34.65 4.21 -17.37
C ARG A 312 35.91 3.53 -17.92
N GLU A 313 36.18 3.86 -19.19
CA GLU A 313 37.43 3.72 -19.97
C GLU A 313 37.76 2.28 -20.48
N ALA A 314 38.20 2.03 -21.71
CA ALA A 314 38.87 2.88 -22.72
C ALA A 314 38.72 2.31 -24.16
N ARG A 315 39.03 3.19 -25.13
CA ARG A 315 39.31 3.01 -26.59
C ARG A 315 38.14 2.95 -27.56
#